data_AF-A0A0U2XBW4-F1
#
_entry.id   AF-A0A0U2XBW4-F1
#
_cell.length_a   1.000
_cell.length_b   1.000
_cell.length_c   1.000
_cell.angle_alpha   90.00
_cell.angle_beta   90.00
_cell.angle_gamma   90.00
#
_symmetry.space_group_name_H-M   'P 1'
#
loop_
_entity.id
_entity.type
_entity.pdbx_description
1 polymer ?
#
loop_
_entity_poly.entity_id
_entity_poly.type
_entity_poly.pdbx_seq_one_letter_code
_entity_poly.pdbx_strand_id
1 'polypeptide(L)'
;MMKVYESTNKRYKLAELDTNYYLIDMDSNILAYFLPTLVWFFPFRAVEIDKGMFNKLVSNGQKEYGIMATVAISMFVGRPVYKLSTIFFQELDVTSELDKRAIYLLITFGCLLIFRSIIMFYNKHKLRKVLFGVGYNVTIEIEKESISTYYKKHSIIRLILIVMIAVGIIYITIVYLFDFIVVFILSVLIFIFMNRSYLFPYGSRFHIKD
;
A
#
# COMPACT_ATOMS: atom_id res chain seq x y z
N MET A 1 -16.13 -19.64 -10.02
CA MET A 1 -14.69 -19.45 -9.65
C MET A 1 -14.27 -18.04 -10.02
N MET A 2 -13.76 -17.26 -9.07
CA MET A 2 -13.47 -15.84 -9.30
C MET A 2 -12.21 -15.64 -10.13
N LYS A 3 -12.29 -14.84 -11.20
CA LYS A 3 -11.11 -14.34 -11.93
C LYS A 3 -10.86 -12.89 -11.52
N VAL A 4 -9.60 -12.54 -11.26
CA VAL A 4 -9.22 -11.21 -10.78
C VAL A 4 -8.30 -10.51 -11.76
N TYR A 5 -8.56 -9.23 -11.98
CA TYR A 5 -7.94 -8.39 -12.99
C TYR A 5 -7.41 -7.10 -12.35
N GLU A 6 -6.40 -6.52 -13.00
CA GLU A 6 -5.90 -5.19 -12.63
C GLU A 6 -6.90 -4.11 -13.04
N SER A 7 -7.17 -3.19 -12.11
CA SER A 7 -7.90 -1.96 -12.40
C SER A 7 -6.93 -0.86 -12.81
N THR A 8 -7.41 0.10 -13.60
CA THR A 8 -6.72 1.38 -13.86
C THR A 8 -6.35 2.16 -12.59
N ASN A 9 -6.99 1.85 -11.45
CA ASN A 9 -6.66 2.42 -10.15
C ASN A 9 -6.09 1.36 -9.22
N LYS A 10 -4.84 1.58 -8.78
CA LYS A 10 -4.10 0.65 -7.92
C LYS A 10 -4.76 0.38 -6.56
N ARG A 11 -5.76 1.16 -6.12
CA ARG A 11 -6.54 0.86 -4.91
C ARG A 11 -7.53 -0.30 -5.11
N TYR A 12 -7.98 -0.52 -6.33
CA TYR A 12 -9.08 -1.44 -6.61
C TYR A 12 -8.59 -2.62 -7.44
N LYS A 13 -9.21 -3.78 -7.22
CA LYS A 13 -9.12 -4.93 -8.11
C LYS A 13 -10.47 -5.15 -8.77
N LEU A 14 -10.43 -5.67 -9.98
CA LEU A 14 -11.63 -6.09 -10.68
C LEU A 14 -11.76 -7.59 -10.52
N ALA A 15 -12.98 -8.07 -10.32
CA ALA A 15 -13.26 -9.49 -10.20
C ALA A 15 -14.47 -9.87 -11.03
N GLU A 16 -14.38 -11.02 -11.69
CA GLU A 16 -15.50 -11.69 -12.34
C GLU A 16 -15.81 -12.93 -11.50
N LEU A 17 -17.00 -12.97 -10.90
CA LEU A 17 -17.48 -14.11 -10.13
C LEU A 17 -18.80 -14.58 -10.76
N ASP A 18 -18.72 -15.77 -11.36
CA ASP A 18 -19.80 -16.43 -12.08
C ASP A 18 -20.34 -15.57 -13.24
N THR A 19 -21.44 -14.85 -13.08
CA THR A 19 -21.99 -13.91 -14.09
C THR A 19 -21.84 -12.44 -13.73
N ASN A 20 -21.39 -12.13 -12.51
CA ASN A 20 -21.39 -10.79 -11.97
C ASN A 20 -19.96 -10.23 -11.92
N TYR A 21 -19.87 -8.90 -12.05
CA TYR A 21 -18.61 -8.18 -12.07
C TYR A 21 -18.51 -7.31 -10.83
N TYR A 22 -17.36 -7.34 -10.17
CA TYR A 22 -17.14 -6.68 -8.89
C TYR A 22 -15.91 -5.80 -8.94
N LEU A 23 -16.00 -4.64 -8.29
CA LEU A 23 -14.87 -3.79 -7.96
C LEU A 23 -14.52 -3.96 -6.48
N ILE A 24 -13.41 -4.63 -6.20
CA ILE A 24 -12.92 -4.92 -4.84
C ILE A 24 -12.05 -3.76 -4.36
N ASP A 25 -12.40 -3.16 -3.23
CA ASP A 25 -11.62 -2.13 -2.55
C ASP A 25 -10.56 -2.78 -1.64
N MET A 26 -9.33 -2.86 -2.15
CA MET A 26 -8.17 -3.42 -1.43
C MET A 26 -7.81 -2.65 -0.16
N ASP A 27 -8.32 -1.42 -0.06
CA ASP A 27 -8.02 -0.44 0.97
C ASP A 27 -9.22 -0.18 1.91
N SER A 28 -10.21 -1.06 1.89
CA SER A 28 -11.43 -0.91 2.69
C SER A 28 -11.23 -1.14 4.19
N ASN A 29 -10.37 -2.09 4.57
CA ASN A 29 -10.11 -2.41 5.97
C ASN A 29 -8.86 -1.65 6.49
N ILE A 30 -9.02 -0.95 7.62
CA ILE A 30 -7.95 -0.17 8.24
C ILE A 30 -6.85 -1.05 8.86
N LEU A 31 -7.18 -2.22 9.40
CA LEU A 31 -6.19 -3.13 9.99
C LEU A 31 -5.23 -3.69 8.95
N ALA A 32 -5.75 -3.96 7.75
CA ALA A 32 -4.95 -4.35 6.60
C ALA A 32 -3.98 -3.24 6.13
N TYR A 33 -4.07 -1.99 6.64
CA TYR A 33 -3.04 -0.97 6.39
C TYR A 33 -1.73 -1.30 7.10
N PHE A 34 -1.81 -1.76 8.35
CA PHE A 34 -0.65 -2.06 9.18
C PHE A 34 -0.06 -3.43 8.85
N LEU A 35 -0.89 -4.35 8.34
CA LEU A 35 -0.51 -5.73 8.02
C LEU A 35 -0.81 -6.09 6.56
N PRO A 36 -0.20 -5.41 5.56
CA PRO A 36 -0.55 -5.60 4.15
C PRO A 36 -0.11 -6.96 3.60
N THR A 37 0.84 -7.63 4.23
CA THR A 37 1.23 -9.03 3.90
C THR A 37 0.23 -10.05 4.41
N LEU A 38 -0.66 -9.65 5.34
CA LEU A 38 -1.70 -10.49 5.93
C LEU A 38 -3.08 -10.06 5.44
N VAL A 39 -3.16 -9.47 4.24
CA VAL A 39 -4.40 -8.94 3.68
C VAL A 39 -5.52 -9.99 3.57
N TRP A 40 -5.12 -11.26 3.43
CA TRP A 40 -6.02 -12.41 3.32
C TRP A 40 -6.75 -12.81 4.60
N PHE A 41 -6.43 -12.17 5.74
CA PHE A 41 -7.18 -12.34 6.99
C PHE A 41 -8.39 -11.42 7.11
N PHE A 42 -8.53 -10.42 6.24
CA PHE A 42 -9.50 -9.36 6.39
C PHE A 42 -10.56 -9.39 5.29
N PRO A 43 -11.84 -9.11 5.62
CA PRO A 43 -12.86 -8.87 4.61
C PRO A 43 -12.58 -7.62 3.78
N PHE A 44 -12.99 -7.68 2.51
CA PHE A 44 -12.96 -6.54 1.59
C PHE A 44 -14.38 -6.05 1.32
N ARG A 45 -14.51 -4.74 1.14
CA ARG A 45 -15.70 -4.18 0.51
C ARG A 45 -15.56 -4.28 -1.00
N ALA A 46 -16.62 -4.72 -1.66
CA ALA A 46 -16.74 -4.73 -3.10
C ALA A 46 -18.04 -4.03 -3.53
N VAL A 47 -18.04 -3.54 -4.76
CA VAL A 47 -19.22 -2.95 -5.39
C VAL A 47 -19.51 -3.76 -6.63
N GLU A 48 -20.75 -4.24 -6.79
CA GLU A 48 -21.14 -4.85 -8.05
C GLU A 48 -21.20 -3.77 -9.16
N ILE A 49 -20.63 -4.06 -10.32
CA ILE A 49 -20.55 -3.14 -11.46
C ILE A 49 -21.09 -3.82 -12.71
N ASP A 50 -21.57 -3.05 -13.67
CA ASP A 50 -21.97 -3.61 -14.97
C ASP A 50 -20.75 -3.98 -15.82
N LYS A 51 -20.96 -4.86 -16.81
CA LYS A 51 -19.91 -5.33 -17.72
C LYS A 51 -19.27 -4.19 -18.53
N GLY A 52 -20.01 -3.15 -18.88
CA GLY A 52 -19.50 -1.98 -19.60
C GLY A 52 -18.51 -1.20 -18.74
N MET A 53 -18.85 -0.95 -17.48
CA MET A 53 -17.95 -0.33 -16.50
C MET A 53 -16.73 -1.21 -16.20
N PHE A 54 -16.93 -2.52 -16.07
CA PHE A 54 -15.83 -3.48 -15.90
C PHE A 54 -14.82 -3.33 -17.04
N ASN A 55 -15.26 -3.42 -18.30
CA ASN A 55 -14.39 -3.30 -19.47
C ASN A 55 -13.67 -1.94 -19.55
N LYS A 56 -14.32 -0.86 -19.11
CA LYS A 56 -13.71 0.48 -19.05
C LYS A 56 -12.63 0.59 -17.97
N LEU A 57 -12.78 -0.13 -16.87
CA LEU A 57 -11.87 -0.10 -15.72
C LEU A 57 -10.73 -1.11 -15.81
N VAL A 58 -10.85 -2.15 -16.64
CA VAL A 58 -9.78 -3.11 -16.90
C VAL A 58 -8.57 -2.35 -17.43
N SER A 59 -7.47 -2.45 -16.70
CA SER A 59 -6.20 -1.87 -17.10
C SER A 59 -5.62 -2.69 -18.25
N ASN A 60 -5.81 -2.24 -19.49
CA ASN A 60 -5.02 -2.70 -20.64
C ASN A 60 -3.59 -2.14 -20.52
N GLY A 61 -2.79 -2.69 -19.60
CA GLY A 61 -1.33 -2.71 -19.61
C GLY A 61 -0.53 -1.39 -19.65
N GLN A 62 -1.10 -0.18 -19.65
CA GLN A 62 -0.31 1.05 -19.86
C GLN A 62 -0.47 2.11 -18.77
N LYS A 63 0.53 2.14 -17.87
CA LYS A 63 1.60 3.16 -17.83
C LYS A 63 2.46 2.85 -16.60
N GLU A 64 3.40 1.94 -16.75
CA GLU A 64 4.57 1.98 -15.87
C GLU A 64 5.33 3.26 -16.21
N TYR A 65 5.36 4.20 -15.27
CA TYR A 65 6.42 5.19 -15.27
C TYR A 65 7.71 4.39 -15.13
N GLY A 66 8.49 4.32 -16.21
CA GLY A 66 9.77 3.62 -16.19
C GLY A 66 10.64 4.13 -15.04
N ILE A 67 11.50 3.27 -14.52
CA ILE A 67 12.38 3.56 -13.37
C ILE A 67 13.03 4.96 -13.49
N MET A 68 13.41 5.37 -14.71
CA MET A 68 13.93 6.71 -15.03
C MET A 68 12.98 7.88 -14.71
N ALA A 69 11.68 7.75 -14.99
CA ALA A 69 10.71 8.79 -14.65
C ALA A 69 10.50 8.89 -13.13
N THR A 70 10.53 7.76 -12.42
CA THR A 70 10.46 7.71 -10.96
C THR A 70 11.70 8.33 -10.31
N VAL A 71 12.89 8.08 -10.89
CA VAL A 71 14.16 8.69 -10.47
C VAL A 71 14.19 10.19 -10.76
N ALA A 72 13.68 10.63 -11.92
CA ALA A 72 13.60 12.06 -12.24
C ALA A 72 12.66 12.78 -11.26
N ILE A 73 11.49 12.22 -10.98
CA ILE A 73 10.55 12.77 -9.99
C ILE A 73 11.20 12.82 -8.60
N SER A 74 11.94 11.78 -8.19
CA SER A 74 12.62 11.79 -6.88
C SER A 74 13.74 12.83 -6.80
N MET A 75 14.43 13.14 -7.90
CA MET A 75 15.41 14.23 -7.95
C MET A 75 14.77 15.62 -7.78
N PHE A 76 13.62 15.87 -8.43
CA PHE A 76 12.91 17.16 -8.33
C PHE A 76 12.20 17.34 -6.98
N VAL A 77 11.69 16.26 -6.38
CA VAL A 77 11.02 16.29 -5.07
C VAL A 77 12.03 16.23 -3.92
N GLY A 78 13.18 15.60 -4.13
CA GLY A 78 14.19 15.36 -3.10
C GLY A 78 14.78 16.64 -2.51
N ARG A 79 15.06 17.66 -3.35
CA ARG A 79 15.70 18.91 -2.89
C ARG A 79 14.77 19.79 -2.04
N PRO A 80 13.49 20.00 -2.41
CA PRO A 80 12.50 20.65 -1.54
C PRO A 80 12.27 19.87 -0.24
N VAL A 81 12.14 18.54 -0.31
CA VAL A 81 11.95 17.69 0.88
C VAL A 81 13.16 17.78 1.81
N TYR A 82 14.38 17.74 1.26
CA TYR A 82 15.60 17.95 2.04
C TYR A 82 15.59 19.30 2.75
N LYS A 83 15.33 20.38 2.03
CA LYS A 83 15.34 21.74 2.62
C LYS A 83 14.28 21.90 3.71
N LEU A 84 13.08 21.34 3.51
CA LEU A 84 12.04 21.33 4.54
C LEU A 84 12.44 20.50 5.75
N SER A 85 13.04 19.32 5.53
CA SER A 85 13.54 18.50 6.62
C SER A 85 14.63 19.19 7.42
N THR A 86 15.59 19.86 6.77
CA THR A 86 16.63 20.58 7.51
C THR A 86 16.05 21.71 8.35
N ILE A 87 15.02 22.42 7.88
CA ILE A 87 14.36 23.48 8.66
C ILE A 87 13.61 22.90 9.88
N PHE A 88 12.82 21.84 9.68
CA PHE A 88 12.04 21.23 10.77
C PHE A 88 12.89 20.50 11.81
N PHE A 89 14.02 19.94 11.40
CA PHE A 89 14.86 19.10 12.25
C PHE A 89 16.17 19.79 12.68
N GLN A 90 16.49 21.00 12.19
CA GLN A 90 17.64 21.77 12.68
C GLN A 90 17.54 22.12 14.17
N GLU A 91 16.33 22.28 14.70
CA GLU A 91 16.11 22.52 16.13
C GLU A 91 16.19 21.26 16.99
N LEU A 92 16.13 20.08 16.36
CA LEU A 92 16.33 18.80 17.02
C LEU A 92 17.82 18.46 16.88
N ASP A 93 18.66 18.88 17.82
CA ASP A 93 20.05 18.43 17.86
C ASP A 93 20.10 16.93 18.22
N VAL A 94 20.04 16.06 17.21
CA VAL A 94 19.91 14.59 17.32
C VAL A 94 21.25 13.91 17.64
N THR A 95 22.32 14.69 17.75
CA THR A 95 23.69 14.17 17.72
C THR A 95 24.08 13.35 18.96
N SER A 96 23.45 13.52 20.13
CA SER A 96 23.88 12.82 21.37
C SER A 96 22.78 12.18 22.23
N GLU A 97 21.51 12.58 22.14
CA GLU A 97 20.47 12.13 23.07
C GLU A 97 19.54 11.06 22.47
N LEU A 98 19.40 9.93 23.16
CA LEU A 98 18.51 8.82 22.78
C LEU A 98 17.04 9.27 22.65
N ASP A 99 16.57 10.15 23.52
CA ASP A 99 15.18 10.61 23.54
C ASP A 99 14.84 11.41 22.26
N LYS A 100 15.76 12.27 21.81
CA LYS A 100 15.62 13.03 20.55
C LYS A 100 15.60 12.10 19.34
N ARG A 101 16.39 11.02 19.35
CA ARG A 101 16.40 9.99 18.29
C ARG A 101 15.08 9.20 18.25
N ALA A 102 14.49 8.91 19.40
CA ALA A 102 13.17 8.26 19.48
C ALA A 102 12.06 9.17 18.96
N ILE A 103 12.05 10.45 19.36
CA ILE A 103 11.12 11.47 18.84
C ILE A 103 11.25 11.59 17.32
N TYR A 104 12.48 11.58 16.82
CA TYR A 104 12.76 11.61 15.39
C TYR A 104 12.13 10.43 14.61
N LEU A 105 12.31 9.20 15.11
CA LEU A 105 11.70 8.01 14.51
C LEU A 105 10.17 8.08 14.52
N LEU A 106 9.57 8.60 15.59
CA LEU A 106 8.13 8.79 15.69
C LEU A 106 7.59 9.79 14.68
N ILE A 107 8.26 10.94 14.51
CA ILE A 107 7.86 11.95 13.51
C ILE A 107 7.98 11.35 12.10
N THR A 108 9.07 10.65 11.80
CA THR A 108 9.28 9.99 10.50
C THR A 108 8.17 8.97 10.22
N PHE A 109 7.83 8.13 11.20
CA PHE A 109 6.71 7.20 11.11
C PHE A 109 5.37 7.91 10.87
N GLY A 110 5.11 9.00 11.60
CA GLY A 110 3.92 9.84 11.41
C GLY A 110 3.81 10.42 10.00
N CYS A 111 4.90 10.98 9.47
CA CYS A 111 4.95 11.49 8.09
C CYS A 111 4.63 10.40 7.05
N LEU A 112 5.13 9.17 7.24
CA LEU A 112 4.84 8.05 6.35
C LEU A 112 3.37 7.64 6.41
N LEU A 113 2.76 7.62 7.60
CA LEU A 113 1.32 7.36 7.75
C LEU A 113 0.48 8.44 7.05
N ILE A 114 0.85 9.71 7.20
CA ILE A 114 0.18 10.83 6.52
C ILE A 114 0.30 10.66 5.00
N PHE A 115 1.49 10.38 4.49
CA PHE A 115 1.72 10.15 3.06
C PHE A 115 0.87 8.99 2.52
N ARG A 116 0.77 7.86 3.26
CA ARG A 116 -0.14 6.75 2.88
C ARG A 116 -1.57 7.20 2.80
N SER A 117 -2.02 7.93 3.82
CA SER A 117 -3.38 8.41 3.92
C SER A 117 -3.70 9.31 2.74
N ILE A 118 -2.80 10.22 2.38
CA ILE A 118 -2.95 11.09 1.21
C ILE A 118 -3.09 10.24 -0.07
N ILE A 119 -2.21 9.26 -0.30
CA ILE A 119 -2.30 8.37 -1.48
C ILE A 119 -3.62 7.59 -1.49
N MET A 120 -4.02 7.04 -0.34
CA MET A 120 -5.28 6.32 -0.18
C MET A 120 -6.46 7.23 -0.55
N PHE A 121 -6.51 8.44 0.00
CA PHE A 121 -7.59 9.40 -0.22
C PHE A 121 -7.62 9.86 -1.67
N TYR A 122 -6.46 10.16 -2.25
CA TYR A 122 -6.33 10.51 -3.66
C TYR A 122 -6.88 9.38 -4.57
N ASN A 123 -6.45 8.14 -4.33
CA ASN A 123 -6.92 6.99 -5.11
C ASN A 123 -8.42 6.72 -4.90
N LYS A 124 -8.94 6.90 -3.68
CA LYS A 124 -10.39 6.82 -3.39
C LYS A 124 -11.17 7.86 -4.19
N HIS A 125 -10.72 9.11 -4.12
CA HIS A 125 -11.41 10.25 -4.72
C HIS A 125 -11.40 10.16 -6.24
N LYS A 126 -10.28 9.71 -6.84
CA LYS A 126 -10.15 9.50 -8.28
C LYS A 126 -11.24 8.57 -8.83
N LEU A 127 -11.59 7.51 -8.11
CA LEU A 127 -12.61 6.56 -8.56
C LEU A 127 -14.01 6.84 -8.01
N ARG A 128 -14.15 7.66 -6.95
CA ARG A 128 -15.47 8.06 -6.40
C ARG A 128 -16.37 8.70 -7.45
N LYS A 129 -15.79 9.46 -8.38
CA LYS A 129 -16.52 10.07 -9.50
C LYS A 129 -17.04 9.05 -10.52
N VAL A 130 -16.35 7.91 -10.65
CA VAL A 130 -16.73 6.83 -11.57
C VAL A 130 -17.74 5.87 -10.91
N LEU A 131 -17.70 5.78 -9.58
CA LEU A 131 -18.58 4.94 -8.76
C LEU A 131 -19.90 5.61 -8.36
N PHE A 132 -20.13 6.87 -8.73
CA PHE A 132 -21.36 7.59 -8.39
C PHE A 132 -22.54 6.98 -9.16
N GLY A 133 -23.43 6.28 -8.46
CA GLY A 133 -24.58 5.60 -9.05
C GLY A 133 -24.34 4.13 -9.46
N VAL A 134 -23.23 3.53 -9.04
CA VAL A 134 -22.89 2.14 -9.41
C VAL A 134 -23.30 1.16 -8.32
N GLY A 135 -24.14 0.19 -8.69
CA GLY A 135 -24.47 -1.07 -8.02
C GLY A 135 -24.68 -1.06 -6.50
N TYR A 136 -24.76 -2.27 -5.94
CA TYR A 136 -24.89 -2.50 -4.50
C TYR A 136 -23.54 -2.80 -3.87
N ASN A 137 -23.36 -2.30 -2.63
CA ASN A 137 -22.20 -2.62 -1.82
C ASN A 137 -22.36 -4.03 -1.26
N VAL A 138 -21.36 -4.86 -1.49
CA VAL A 138 -21.24 -6.22 -0.96
C VAL A 138 -19.92 -6.36 -0.20
N THR A 139 -19.89 -7.24 0.79
CA THR A 139 -18.64 -7.59 1.46
C THR A 139 -18.19 -8.94 0.93
N ILE A 140 -16.92 -9.06 0.55
CA ILE A 140 -16.34 -10.30 0.02
C ILE A 140 -15.22 -10.74 0.96
N GLU A 141 -15.22 -12.03 1.31
CA GLU A 141 -14.15 -12.68 2.07
C GLU A 141 -13.46 -13.76 1.25
N ILE A 142 -12.16 -13.94 1.49
CA ILE A 142 -11.39 -15.03 0.92
C ILE A 142 -11.62 -16.29 1.74
N GLU A 143 -11.93 -17.40 1.08
CA GLU A 143 -11.93 -18.71 1.73
C GLU A 143 -10.50 -19.09 2.14
N LYS A 144 -10.21 -19.11 3.44
CA LYS A 144 -8.84 -19.32 3.96
C LYS A 144 -8.19 -20.63 3.50
N GLU A 145 -9.01 -21.64 3.24
CA GLU A 145 -8.61 -22.96 2.74
C GLU A 145 -8.16 -22.92 1.27
N SER A 146 -8.73 -22.01 0.48
CA SER A 146 -8.42 -21.86 -0.94
C SER A 146 -7.08 -21.16 -1.22
N ILE A 147 -6.51 -20.50 -0.21
CA ILE A 147 -5.25 -19.76 -0.33
C ILE A 147 -4.10 -20.76 -0.39
N SER A 148 -3.34 -20.71 -1.48
CA SER A 148 -2.19 -21.59 -1.68
C SER A 148 -1.16 -21.47 -0.55
N THR A 149 -0.62 -22.61 -0.12
CA THR A 149 0.49 -22.68 0.85
C THR A 149 1.69 -21.89 0.38
N TYR A 150 1.94 -21.86 -0.93
CA TYR A 150 2.97 -21.05 -1.57
C TYR A 150 2.79 -19.55 -1.25
N TYR A 151 1.61 -18.99 -1.50
CA TYR A 151 1.33 -17.59 -1.22
C TYR A 151 1.47 -17.28 0.28
N LYS A 152 0.96 -18.15 1.17
CA LYS A 152 1.11 -17.98 2.63
C LYS A 152 2.58 -17.90 3.04
N LYS A 153 3.40 -18.84 2.56
CA LYS A 153 4.84 -18.90 2.84
C LYS A 153 5.55 -17.63 2.35
N HIS A 154 5.31 -17.21 1.11
CA HIS A 154 5.93 -15.99 0.57
C HIS A 154 5.49 -14.73 1.32
N SER A 155 4.23 -14.65 1.73
CA SER A 155 3.71 -13.52 2.52
C SER A 155 4.37 -13.44 3.90
N ILE A 156 4.58 -14.57 4.56
CA ILE A 156 5.30 -14.65 5.85
C ILE A 156 6.77 -14.30 5.67
N ILE A 157 7.46 -14.84 4.66
CA ILE A 157 8.87 -14.52 4.38
C ILE A 157 9.04 -13.02 4.14
N ARG A 158 8.14 -12.41 3.35
CA ARG A 158 8.16 -10.96 3.13
C ARG A 158 7.93 -10.17 4.40
N LEU A 159 6.99 -10.60 5.25
CA LEU A 159 6.77 -9.97 6.55
C LEU A 159 8.03 -10.00 7.41
N ILE A 160 8.69 -11.16 7.51
CA ILE A 160 9.96 -11.31 8.25
C ILE A 160 11.03 -10.39 7.68
N LEU A 161 11.18 -10.33 6.35
CA LEU A 161 12.16 -9.47 5.69
C LEU A 161 11.90 -7.98 5.95
N ILE A 162 10.64 -7.55 5.90
CA ILE A 162 10.24 -6.17 6.24
C ILE A 162 10.60 -5.85 7.70
N VAL A 163 10.29 -6.76 8.63
CA VAL A 163 10.63 -6.59 10.05
C VAL A 163 12.13 -6.52 10.25
N MET A 164 12.91 -7.40 9.61
CA MET A 164 14.38 -7.36 9.68
C MET A 164 14.96 -6.05 9.16
N ILE A 165 14.46 -5.55 8.02
CA ILE A 165 14.91 -4.26 7.48
C ILE A 165 14.54 -3.13 8.45
N ALA A 166 13.33 -3.14 8.99
CA ALA A 166 12.90 -2.13 9.96
C ALA A 166 13.79 -2.13 11.22
N VAL A 167 14.10 -3.31 11.76
CA VAL A 167 15.04 -3.46 12.89
C VAL A 167 16.44 -2.97 12.52
N GLY A 168 16.93 -3.31 11.32
CA GLY A 168 18.22 -2.84 10.82
C GLY A 168 18.28 -1.33 10.70
N ILE A 169 17.22 -0.68 10.20
CA ILE A 169 17.10 0.78 10.12
C ILE A 169 17.10 1.39 11.52
N ILE A 170 16.33 0.84 12.46
CA ILE A 170 16.28 1.31 13.85
C ILE A 170 17.68 1.22 14.48
N TYR A 171 18.34 0.06 14.36
CA TYR A 171 19.68 -0.16 14.88
C TYR A 171 20.70 0.81 14.28
N ILE A 172 20.72 0.97 12.95
CA ILE A 172 21.62 1.89 12.26
C ILE A 172 21.37 3.34 12.67
N THR A 173 20.11 3.74 12.81
CA THR A 173 19.74 5.10 13.25
C THR A 173 20.18 5.36 14.68
N ILE A 174 20.03 4.38 15.58
CA ILE A 174 20.43 4.51 16.99
C ILE A 174 21.95 4.49 17.14
N VAL A 175 22.67 3.62 16.43
CA VAL A 175 24.09 3.35 16.66
C VAL A 175 25.02 4.19 15.78
N TYR A 176 24.68 4.37 14.50
CA TYR A 176 25.61 4.93 13.50
C TYR A 176 25.28 6.34 13.04
N LEU A 177 24.29 7.03 13.65
CA LEU A 177 24.00 8.45 13.36
C LEU A 177 23.74 8.73 11.86
N PHE A 178 23.15 7.79 11.14
CA PHE A 178 22.92 7.92 9.70
C PHE A 178 21.91 9.03 9.35
N ASP A 179 22.15 9.70 8.22
CA ASP A 179 21.37 10.86 7.75
C ASP A 179 19.88 10.58 7.56
N PHE A 180 19.08 11.58 7.92
CA PHE A 180 17.63 11.68 7.76
C PHE A 180 17.09 11.13 6.43
N ILE A 181 17.78 11.47 5.34
CA ILE A 181 17.42 11.11 3.97
C ILE A 181 17.44 9.59 3.76
N VAL A 182 18.41 8.87 4.33
CA VAL A 182 18.58 7.43 4.08
C VAL A 182 17.47 6.65 4.79
N VAL A 183 17.15 7.04 6.03
CA VAL A 183 16.04 6.46 6.81
C VAL A 183 14.70 6.73 6.13
N PHE A 184 14.48 7.96 5.65
CA PHE A 184 13.26 8.33 4.95
C PHE A 184 13.11 7.59 3.62
N ILE A 185 14.15 7.54 2.78
CA ILE A 185 14.13 6.83 1.49
C ILE A 185 13.89 5.34 1.69
N LEU A 186 14.60 4.69 2.62
CA LEU A 186 14.42 3.28 2.91
C LEU A 186 13.00 2.98 3.40
N SER A 187 12.45 3.86 4.25
CA SER A 187 11.09 3.71 4.76
C SER A 187 10.05 3.91 3.66
N VAL A 188 10.22 4.90 2.78
CA VAL A 188 9.37 5.11 1.61
C VAL A 188 9.43 3.91 0.66
N LEU A 189 10.61 3.34 0.42
CA LEU A 189 10.77 2.16 -0.42
C LEU A 189 10.02 0.96 0.17
N ILE A 190 10.19 0.65 1.46
CA ILE A 190 9.44 -0.41 2.16
C ILE A 190 7.94 -0.19 1.99
N PHE A 191 7.50 1.06 2.13
CA PHE A 191 6.10 1.41 2.04
C PHE A 191 5.50 1.27 0.64
N ILE A 192 6.28 1.58 -0.39
CA ILE A 192 5.92 1.35 -1.80
C ILE A 192 5.85 -0.16 -2.08
N PHE A 193 6.78 -0.96 -1.55
CA PHE A 193 6.76 -2.42 -1.66
C PHE A 193 5.60 -3.08 -0.89
N MET A 194 5.00 -2.38 0.08
CA MET A 194 3.84 -2.80 0.87
C MET A 194 2.48 -2.48 0.22
N ASN A 195 2.44 -2.20 -1.09
CA ASN A 195 1.20 -1.94 -1.80
C ASN A 195 0.35 -3.24 -1.90
N ARG A 196 -0.79 -3.23 -1.20
CA ARG A 196 -1.71 -4.38 -1.06
C ARG A 196 -2.19 -4.97 -2.37
N SER A 197 -2.31 -4.15 -3.41
CA SER A 197 -2.75 -4.64 -4.72
C SER A 197 -1.77 -5.63 -5.33
N TYR A 198 -0.48 -5.56 -5.01
CA TYR A 198 0.49 -6.59 -5.45
C TYR A 198 0.56 -7.79 -4.50
N LEU A 199 -0.03 -7.67 -3.31
CA LEU A 199 -0.06 -8.70 -2.28
C LEU A 199 -1.40 -9.43 -2.25
N PHE A 200 -2.26 -9.28 -3.26
CA PHE A 200 -3.53 -9.99 -3.31
C PHE A 200 -3.31 -11.50 -3.59
N PRO A 201 -4.03 -12.42 -2.91
CA PRO A 201 -3.88 -13.86 -3.15
C PRO A 201 -4.62 -14.30 -4.41
N TYR A 202 -4.04 -14.01 -5.57
CA TYR A 202 -4.60 -14.39 -6.87
C TYR A 202 -4.91 -15.89 -6.94
N GLY A 203 -6.07 -16.21 -7.54
CA GLY A 203 -6.53 -17.58 -7.71
C GLY A 203 -7.23 -18.20 -6.49
N SER A 204 -7.35 -17.46 -5.38
CA SER A 204 -8.15 -17.91 -4.22
C SER A 204 -9.64 -17.94 -4.56
N ARG A 205 -10.41 -18.70 -3.79
CA ARG A 205 -11.87 -18.67 -3.80
C ARG A 205 -12.38 -17.60 -2.85
N PHE A 206 -13.52 -17.03 -3.21
CA PHE A 206 -14.14 -15.91 -2.51
C PHE A 206 -15.61 -16.23 -2.32
N HIS A 207 -16.15 -15.80 -1.19
CA HIS A 207 -17.58 -15.84 -0.92
C HIS A 207 -18.07 -14.45 -0.50
N ILE A 208 -19.35 -14.19 -0.76
CA ILE A 208 -20.01 -13.00 -0.23
C ILE A 208 -20.24 -13.23 1.25
N LYS A 209 -19.85 -12.26 2.07
CA LYS A 209 -20.09 -12.27 3.50
C LYS A 209 -21.50 -11.74 3.76
N ASP A 210 -22.36 -12.61 4.28
CA ASP A 210 -23.73 -12.30 4.72
C ASP A 210 -23.77 -11.25 5.85
#